data_AF-A0A2U9PJ07-F1
#
_entry.id   AF-A0A2U9PJ07-F1
#
_cell.length_a   1.000
_cell.length_b   1.000
_cell.length_c   1.000
_cell.angle_alpha   90.00
_cell.angle_beta   90.00
_cell.angle_gamma   90.00
#
_symmetry.space_group_name_H-M   'P 1'
#
loop_
_entity.id
_entity.type
_entity.pdbx_description
1 polymer ?
#
loop_
_entity_poly.entity_id
_entity_poly.type
_entity_poly.pdbx_seq_one_letter_code
_entity_poly.pdbx_strand_id
1 'polypeptide(L)'
;MSITKQRFFRAAGTTAAAFALIAGPSAVLSQTAPSAQAQPCVNGVVPGNPYVVNCNLPQRSPKVRGAAPDAGAIIACRHWPGCLSWYVNNPH
;
A
#
# COMPACT_ATOMS: atom_id res chain seq x y z
N MET A 1 62.03 18.41 4.05
CA MET A 1 60.58 18.54 4.31
C MET A 1 59.87 17.54 3.39
N SER A 2 59.43 16.40 3.93
CA SER A 2 59.14 15.19 3.14
C SER A 2 57.65 15.09 2.75
N ILE A 3 57.41 15.07 1.43
CA ILE A 3 56.12 14.94 0.72
C ILE A 3 55.28 13.73 1.18
N THR A 4 55.90 12.76 1.86
CA THR A 4 55.25 11.55 2.37
C THR A 4 54.19 11.82 3.45
N LYS A 5 54.36 12.89 4.26
CA LYS A 5 53.41 13.19 5.35
C LYS A 5 52.06 13.72 4.85
N GLN A 6 52.02 14.35 3.68
CA GLN A 6 50.80 14.94 3.12
C GLN A 6 49.84 13.90 2.51
N ARG A 7 50.35 12.72 2.14
CA ARG A 7 49.53 11.63 1.55
C ARG A 7 48.77 10.83 2.60
N PHE A 8 49.34 10.67 3.80
CA PHE A 8 48.67 9.96 4.90
C PHE A 8 47.46 10.71 5.45
N PHE A 9 47.50 12.05 5.49
CA PHE A 9 46.37 12.84 5.97
C PHE A 9 45.17 12.86 5.01
N ARG A 10 45.35 12.56 3.72
CA ARG A 10 44.24 12.48 2.75
C ARG A 10 43.58 11.11 2.67
N ALA A 11 44.26 10.04 3.09
CA ALA A 11 43.71 8.68 3.08
C ALA A 11 42.87 8.34 4.32
N ALA A 12 43.03 9.08 5.42
CA ALA A 12 42.25 8.88 6.65
C ALA A 12 40.88 9.60 6.64
N GLY A 13 40.62 10.47 5.67
CA GLY A 13 39.41 11.30 5.61
C GLY A 13 38.20 10.67 4.91
N THR A 14 38.34 9.52 4.24
CA THR A 14 37.28 8.98 3.36
C THR A 14 36.65 7.68 3.84
N THR A 15 37.11 7.06 4.92
CA THR A 15 36.62 5.76 5.41
C THR A 15 35.72 5.82 6.65
N ALA A 16 35.23 7.00 7.04
CA ALA A 16 34.29 7.15 8.17
C ALA A 16 32.84 7.46 7.74
N ALA A 17 32.55 7.60 6.44
CA ALA A 17 31.21 7.93 5.95
C ALA A 17 30.35 6.72 5.52
N ALA A 18 30.94 5.51 5.45
CA ALA A 18 30.25 4.34 4.89
C ALA A 18 29.44 3.51 5.92
N PHE A 19 29.62 3.72 7.22
CA PHE A 19 28.89 2.95 8.24
C PHE A 19 27.64 3.66 8.81
N ALA A 20 27.42 4.95 8.48
CA ALA A 20 26.25 5.69 8.93
C ALA A 20 24.96 5.36 8.16
N LEU A 21 25.03 4.55 7.09
CA LEU A 21 23.86 4.15 6.29
C LEU A 21 23.28 2.78 6.68
N ILE A 22 23.91 2.04 7.60
CA ILE A 22 23.42 0.73 8.06
C ILE A 22 22.59 0.87 9.36
N ALA A 23 22.73 1.98 10.08
CA ALA A 23 21.87 2.37 11.18
C ALA A 23 20.77 3.33 10.69
N GLY A 24 19.98 2.87 9.72
CA GLY A 24 18.70 3.53 9.42
C GLY A 24 17.85 3.59 10.70
N PRO A 25 17.01 4.62 10.90
CA PRO A 25 16.19 4.69 12.09
C PRO A 25 15.26 3.48 12.08
N SER A 26 15.46 2.59 13.04
CA SER A 26 14.41 1.72 13.58
C SER A 26 13.37 2.62 14.26
N ALA A 27 12.76 3.52 13.48
CA ALA A 27 11.50 4.11 13.83
C ALA A 27 10.51 2.96 13.72
N VAL A 28 10.34 2.27 14.84
CA VAL A 28 9.14 1.52 15.16
C VAL A 28 7.98 2.49 14.94
N LEU A 29 7.46 2.50 13.72
CA LEU A 29 6.09 2.91 13.49
C LEU A 29 5.32 1.96 14.38
N SER A 30 4.86 2.45 15.53
CA SER A 30 3.78 1.85 16.29
C SER A 30 2.63 1.74 15.30
N GLN A 31 2.60 0.61 14.61
CA GLN A 31 1.47 0.17 13.83
C GLN A 31 0.45 -0.09 14.92
N THR A 32 -0.34 0.94 15.21
CA THR A 32 -1.58 0.79 15.93
C THR A 32 -2.32 -0.21 15.07
N ALA A 33 -2.24 -1.49 15.42
CA ALA A 33 -3.03 -2.51 14.79
C ALA A 33 -4.46 -1.97 14.94
N PRO A 34 -5.15 -1.60 13.85
CA PRO A 34 -6.54 -1.23 13.99
C PRO A 34 -7.17 -2.44 14.67
N SER A 35 -7.69 -2.22 15.87
CA SER A 35 -8.43 -3.22 16.59
C SER A 35 -9.43 -3.76 15.57
N ALA A 36 -9.30 -5.04 15.24
CA ALA A 36 -10.15 -5.70 14.28
C ALA A 36 -11.50 -5.93 14.96
N GLN A 37 -12.23 -4.86 15.23
CA GLN A 37 -13.67 -4.92 15.14
C GLN A 37 -13.94 -5.20 13.67
N ALA A 38 -14.55 -6.36 13.40
CA ALA A 38 -15.07 -6.70 12.09
C ALA A 38 -16.21 -5.72 11.76
N GLN A 39 -15.86 -4.48 11.45
CA GLN A 39 -16.78 -3.54 10.84
C GLN A 39 -17.20 -4.18 9.52
N PRO A 40 -18.48 -4.17 9.17
CA PRO A 40 -18.97 -4.78 7.94
C PRO A 40 -18.38 -4.11 6.69
N CYS A 41 -17.63 -3.00 6.83
CA CYS A 41 -16.97 -2.25 5.77
C CYS A 41 -15.53 -1.86 6.13
N VAL A 42 -14.71 -1.63 5.11
CA VAL A 42 -13.32 -1.17 5.27
C VAL A 42 -13.20 0.32 4.92
N ASN A 43 -12.18 0.99 5.47
CA ASN A 43 -11.82 2.36 5.09
C ASN A 43 -10.97 2.34 3.81
N GLY A 44 -11.60 2.09 2.65
CA GLY A 44 -10.90 2.02 1.36
C GLY A 44 -11.51 1.02 0.39
N VAL A 45 -10.84 0.79 -0.73
CA VAL A 45 -11.23 -0.19 -1.74
C VAL A 45 -10.13 -1.23 -1.87
N VAL A 46 -10.50 -2.51 -1.91
CA VAL A 46 -9.56 -3.62 -2.10
C VAL A 46 -9.43 -3.92 -3.60
N PRO A 47 -8.26 -3.72 -4.22
CA PRO A 47 -8.07 -4.00 -5.64
C PRO A 47 -8.33 -5.47 -5.95
N GLY A 48 -9.04 -5.74 -7.05
CA GLY A 48 -9.36 -7.10 -7.50
C GLY A 48 -10.51 -7.78 -6.76
N ASN A 49 -10.99 -7.23 -5.63
CA ASN A 49 -12.13 -7.78 -4.90
C ASN A 49 -13.29 -6.76 -4.82
N PRO A 50 -14.30 -6.87 -5.70
CA PRO A 50 -15.44 -5.95 -5.72
C PRO A 50 -16.43 -6.17 -4.57
N TYR A 51 -16.36 -7.26 -3.81
CA TYR A 51 -17.35 -7.58 -2.76
C TYR A 51 -17.08 -6.87 -1.45
N VAL A 52 -15.86 -6.36 -1.26
CA VAL A 52 -15.52 -5.60 -0.05
C VAL A 52 -16.21 -4.24 -0.12
N VAL A 53 -17.04 -3.95 0.88
CA VAL A 53 -17.76 -2.68 0.97
C VAL A 53 -16.88 -1.62 1.65
N ASN A 54 -16.87 -0.41 1.08
CA ASN A 54 -16.17 0.74 1.65
C ASN A 54 -17.13 1.57 2.50
N CYS A 55 -16.71 1.98 3.69
CA CYS A 55 -17.50 2.84 4.56
C CYS A 55 -17.68 4.26 4.00
N ASN A 56 -16.77 4.72 3.12
CA ASN A 56 -16.82 6.06 2.54
C ASN A 56 -17.58 6.14 1.21
N LEU A 57 -18.08 5.01 0.70
CA LEU A 57 -18.88 5.00 -0.51
C LEU A 57 -20.38 5.07 -0.17
N PRO A 58 -21.21 5.51 -1.14
CA PRO A 58 -22.66 5.40 -1.02
C PRO A 58 -23.09 3.99 -0.65
N GLN A 59 -24.18 3.87 0.11
CA GLN A 59 -24.74 2.57 0.49
C GLN A 59 -25.04 1.74 -0.76
N ARG A 60 -24.60 0.48 -0.73
CA ARG A 60 -24.75 -0.44 -1.85
C ARG A 60 -26.20 -0.90 -1.94
N SER A 61 -26.81 -0.72 -3.10
CA SER A 61 -28.12 -1.32 -3.37
C SER A 61 -27.99 -2.85 -3.47
N PRO A 62 -29.07 -3.60 -3.20
CA PRO A 62 -29.09 -5.05 -3.43
C PRO A 62 -28.69 -5.35 -4.87
N LYS A 63 -27.66 -6.18 -5.02
CA LYS A 63 -27.13 -6.54 -6.32
C LYS A 63 -28.10 -7.49 -7.02
N VAL A 64 -28.53 -7.10 -8.22
CA VAL A 64 -29.28 -7.96 -9.13
C VAL A 64 -28.37 -8.33 -10.29
N ARG A 65 -28.40 -9.58 -10.72
CA ARG A 65 -27.61 -10.03 -11.89
C ARG A 65 -27.95 -9.17 -13.11
N GLY A 66 -26.93 -8.62 -13.75
CA GLY A 66 -27.09 -7.72 -14.91
C GLY A 66 -27.38 -6.25 -14.54
N ALA A 67 -27.52 -5.91 -13.25
CA ALA A 67 -27.65 -4.51 -12.84
C ALA A 67 -26.35 -3.73 -13.06
N ALA A 68 -26.47 -2.40 -13.07
CA ALA A 68 -25.31 -1.52 -13.13
C ALA A 68 -24.37 -1.79 -11.93
N PRO A 69 -23.05 -1.87 -12.15
CA PRO A 69 -22.08 -2.05 -11.07
C PRO A 69 -22.06 -0.80 -10.20
N ASP A 70 -21.92 -1.00 -8.89
CA ASP A 70 -21.72 0.09 -7.94
C ASP A 70 -20.31 0.70 -8.05
N ALA A 71 -20.15 1.91 -7.50
CA ALA A 71 -18.88 2.62 -7.53
C ALA A 71 -17.72 1.83 -6.88
N GLY A 72 -18.01 1.00 -5.87
CA GLY A 72 -17.00 0.18 -5.19
C GLY A 72 -16.45 -0.89 -6.11
N ALA A 73 -17.33 -1.60 -6.83
CA ALA A 73 -16.94 -2.57 -7.84
C ALA A 73 -16.13 -1.95 -8.99
N ILE A 74 -16.52 -0.76 -9.47
CA ILE A 74 -15.81 -0.05 -10.54
C ILE A 74 -14.37 0.29 -10.12
N ILE A 75 -14.19 0.82 -8.90
CA ILE A 75 -12.87 1.19 -8.39
C ILE A 75 -12.03 -0.06 -8.09
N ALA A 76 -12.61 -1.09 -7.47
CA ALA A 76 -11.92 -2.32 -7.12
C ALA A 76 -11.41 -3.08 -8.35
N CYS A 77 -12.22 -3.14 -9.40
CA CYS A 77 -11.89 -3.85 -10.64
C CYS A 77 -11.10 -2.99 -11.65
N ARG A 78 -10.67 -1.78 -11.28
CA ARG A 78 -9.93 -0.91 -12.22
C ARG A 78 -8.61 -1.56 -12.62
N HIS A 79 -8.38 -1.70 -13.93
CA HIS A 79 -7.24 -2.41 -14.54
C HIS A 79 -7.25 -3.94 -14.37
N TRP A 80 -8.38 -4.54 -13.92
CA TRP A 80 -8.56 -5.99 -13.83
C TRP A 80 -9.54 -6.46 -14.91
N PRO A 81 -9.05 -6.92 -16.08
CA PRO A 81 -9.93 -7.37 -17.16
C PRO A 81 -10.80 -8.53 -16.69
N GLY A 82 -12.10 -8.49 -17.00
CA GLY A 82 -13.07 -9.52 -16.61
C GLY A 82 -13.62 -9.40 -15.18
N CYS A 83 -13.00 -8.63 -14.27
CA CYS A 83 -13.48 -8.48 -12.88
C CYS A 83 -14.88 -7.87 -12.81
N LEU A 84 -15.12 -6.78 -13.55
CA LEU A 84 -16.44 -6.13 -13.63
C LEU A 84 -17.49 -7.04 -14.27
N SER A 85 -17.14 -7.71 -15.38
CA SER A 85 -18.03 -8.63 -16.06
C SER A 85 -18.43 -9.80 -15.16
N TRP A 86 -17.47 -10.36 -14.43
CA TRP A 86 -17.75 -11.45 -13.50
C TRP A 86 -18.60 -10.99 -12.31
N TYR A 87 -18.34 -9.77 -11.79
CA TYR A 87 -19.18 -9.16 -10.77
C TYR A 87 -20.62 -8.98 -11.25
N VAL A 88 -20.87 -8.33 -12.39
CA VAL A 88 -22.23 -8.08 -12.90
C VAL A 88 -23.02 -9.37 -13.19
N ASN A 89 -22.33 -10.41 -13.67
CA ASN A 89 -23.00 -11.64 -14.11
C ASN A 89 -23.21 -12.70 -13.02
N ASN A 90 -22.55 -12.59 -11.86
CA ASN A 90 -22.69 -13.57 -10.78
C ASN A 90 -23.55 -13.04 -9.62
N PRO A 91 -24.26 -13.93 -8.89
CA PRO A 91 -25.17 -13.56 -7.82
C PRO A 91 -24.50 -13.28 -6.46
N HIS A 92 -23.17 -13.43 -6.36
CA HIS A 92 -22.41 -13.20 -5.12
C HIS A 92 -22.39 -11.73 -4.71
#